data_AF-A0A3C1NYV8-F1
#
_entry.id   AF-A0A3C1NYV8-F1
#
_cell.length_a   1.000
_cell.length_b   1.000
_cell.length_c   1.000
_cell.angle_alpha   90.00
_cell.angle_beta   90.00
_cell.angle_gamma   90.00
#
_symmetry.space_group_name_H-M   'P 1'
#
loop_
_entity.id
_entity.type
_entity.pdbx_description
1 polymer ?
#
loop_
_entity_poly.entity_id
_entity_poly.type
_entity_poly.pdbx_seq_one_letter_code
_entity_poly.pdbx_strand_id
1 'polypeptide(L)'
;MSDATPADQHGTPSLVDLQAEVVAAREELVASLAELRSQTEPQALIARGGRAVLGVFTDEFGGIRPERVAIAAVVAVGVLAVVFRRRR
;
A
#
# COMPACT_ATOMS: atom_id res chain seq x y z
N MET A 1 49.30 -6.95 31.79
CA MET A 1 47.84 -6.74 31.70
C MET A 1 47.31 -7.84 30.81
N SER A 2 46.78 -8.90 31.41
CA SER A 2 46.19 -10.04 30.69
C SER A 2 44.67 -9.89 30.64
N ASP A 3 44.11 -10.55 29.62
CA ASP A 3 42.70 -10.97 29.46
C ASP A 3 41.64 -9.89 29.17
N ALA A 4 40.66 -10.11 28.30
CA ALA A 4 40.37 -11.21 27.39
C ALA A 4 39.49 -10.63 26.28
N THR A 5 39.73 -11.01 25.04
CA THR A 5 38.72 -10.85 23.98
C THR A 5 37.61 -11.84 24.33
N PRO A 6 36.34 -11.41 24.53
CA PRO A 6 35.27 -12.37 24.72
C PRO A 6 35.18 -13.20 23.44
N ALA A 7 35.50 -14.49 23.56
CA ALA A 7 35.23 -15.45 22.51
C ALA A 7 33.73 -15.40 22.24
N ASP A 8 33.38 -15.09 20.99
CA ASP A 8 32.03 -15.23 20.47
C ASP A 8 31.58 -16.69 20.64
N GLN A 9 30.83 -16.95 21.71
CA GLN A 9 30.27 -18.26 22.06
C GLN A 9 29.06 -18.61 21.18
N HIS A 10 29.17 -18.44 19.86
CA HIS A 10 28.19 -18.97 18.93
C HIS A 10 28.42 -20.48 18.80
N GLY A 11 28.05 -21.22 19.84
CA GLY A 11 27.87 -22.66 19.77
C GLY A 11 26.90 -22.95 18.63
N THR A 12 27.23 -23.94 17.80
CA THR A 12 26.41 -24.38 16.67
C THR A 12 24.95 -24.51 17.11
N PRO A 13 24.02 -23.68 16.60
CA PRO A 13 22.64 -23.66 17.07
C PRO A 13 22.03 -25.04 16.87
N SER A 14 21.33 -25.53 17.89
CA SER A 14 20.70 -26.84 17.79
C SER A 14 19.56 -26.78 16.77
N LEU A 15 19.20 -27.93 16.19
CA LEU A 15 18.07 -27.99 15.26
C LEU A 15 16.75 -27.51 15.89
N VAL A 16 16.63 -27.60 17.21
CA VAL A 16 15.47 -27.12 17.98
C VAL A 16 15.45 -25.59 18.02
N ASP A 17 16.60 -24.96 18.23
CA ASP A 17 16.72 -23.50 18.27
C ASP A 17 16.39 -22.90 16.90
N LEU A 18 16.91 -23.50 15.82
CA LEU A 18 16.59 -23.11 14.44
C LEU A 18 15.10 -23.25 14.11
N GLN A 19 14.45 -24.31 14.60
CA GLN A 19 13.00 -24.47 14.42
C GLN A 19 12.21 -23.40 15.18
N ALA A 20 12.63 -23.06 16.40
CA ALA A 20 11.99 -22.01 17.18
C ALA A 20 12.13 -20.63 16.50
N GLU A 21 13.32 -20.31 15.99
CA GLU A 21 13.59 -19.07 15.25
C GLU A 21 12.75 -18.99 13.97
N VAL A 22 12.64 -20.08 13.21
CA VAL A 22 11.83 -20.12 11.99
C VAL A 22 10.36 -19.91 12.30
N VAL A 23 9.83 -20.51 13.38
CA VAL A 23 8.43 -20.30 13.79
C VAL A 23 8.20 -18.84 14.19
N ALA A 24 9.08 -18.27 15.01
CA ALA A 24 8.99 -16.88 15.44
C ALA A 24 9.05 -15.90 14.25
N ALA A 25 9.99 -16.10 13.33
CA ALA A 25 10.13 -15.28 12.12
C ALA A 25 8.89 -15.37 11.21
N ARG A 26 8.25 -16.55 11.17
CA ARG A 26 7.03 -16.76 10.37
C ARG A 26 5.84 -16.03 10.97
N GLU A 27 5.70 -16.03 12.29
CA GLU A 27 4.66 -15.28 13.00
C GLU A 27 4.82 -13.77 12.79
N GLU A 28 6.05 -13.26 12.89
CA GLU A 28 6.37 -11.85 12.63
C GLU A 28 6.09 -11.45 11.17
N LEU A 29 6.41 -12.32 10.21
CA LEU A 29 6.12 -12.08 8.79
C LEU A 29 4.61 -12.02 8.54
N VAL A 30 3.83 -12.93 9.12
CA VAL A 30 2.37 -12.94 8.99
C VAL A 30 1.75 -11.69 9.60
N ALA A 31 2.22 -11.26 10.78
CA ALA A 31 1.79 -10.01 11.40
C ALA A 31 2.11 -8.80 10.51
N SER A 32 3.34 -8.75 9.96
CA SER A 32 3.77 -7.69 9.05
C SER A 32 2.94 -7.64 7.76
N LEU A 33 2.60 -8.81 7.19
CA LEU A 33 1.75 -8.89 6.01
C LEU A 33 0.30 -8.49 6.29
N ALA A 34 -0.23 -8.80 7.46
CA ALA A 34 -1.56 -8.37 7.88
C ALA A 34 -1.62 -6.83 7.98
N GLU A 35 -0.59 -6.20 8.54
CA GLU A 35 -0.47 -4.75 8.62
C GLU A 35 -0.28 -4.11 7.23
N LEU A 36 0.57 -4.67 6.37
CA LEU A 36 0.69 -4.18 4.99
C LEU A 36 -0.62 -4.30 4.21
N ARG A 37 -1.39 -5.36 4.43
CA ARG A 37 -2.72 -5.53 3.83
C ARG A 37 -3.70 -4.48 4.32
N SER A 38 -3.71 -4.18 5.62
CA SER A 38 -4.59 -3.15 6.17
C SER A 38 -4.30 -1.77 5.56
N GLN A 39 -3.01 -1.45 5.37
CA GLN A 39 -2.58 -0.19 4.75
C GLN A 39 -2.82 -0.12 3.24
N THR A 40 -2.89 -1.28 2.58
CA THR A 40 -3.19 -1.40 1.14
C THR A 40 -4.64 -1.74 0.87
N GLU A 41 -5.51 -1.71 1.88
CA GLU A 41 -6.93 -1.93 1.67
C GLU A 41 -7.43 -0.90 0.64
N PRO A 42 -8.22 -1.34 -0.35
CA PRO A 42 -8.73 -0.47 -1.41
C PRO A 42 -9.41 0.78 -0.85
N GLN A 43 -10.07 0.69 0.31
CA GLN A 43 -10.69 1.84 0.96
C GLN A 43 -9.68 2.89 1.41
N ALA A 44 -8.56 2.49 2.01
CA ALA A 44 -7.50 3.40 2.43
C ALA A 44 -6.81 4.06 1.22
N LEU A 45 -6.59 3.28 0.15
CA LEU A 45 -6.07 3.79 -1.12
C LEU A 45 -7.05 4.75 -1.82
N ILE A 46 -8.35 4.46 -1.81
CA ILE A 46 -9.40 5.34 -2.35
C ILE A 46 -9.55 6.60 -1.50
N ALA A 47 -9.46 6.53 -0.16
CA ALA A 47 -9.53 7.70 0.70
C ALA A 47 -8.33 8.65 0.48
N ARG A 48 -7.14 8.10 0.21
CA ARG A 48 -5.94 8.87 -0.14
C ARG A 48 -5.99 9.40 -1.57
N GLY A 49 -6.38 8.56 -2.53
CA GLY A 49 -6.50 8.91 -3.94
C GLY A 49 -7.64 9.88 -4.23
N GLY A 50 -8.77 9.73 -3.53
CA GLY A 50 -9.96 10.57 -3.68
C GLY A 50 -9.67 12.04 -3.38
N ARG A 51 -8.90 12.34 -2.32
CA ARG A 51 -8.45 13.71 -2.04
C ARG A 51 -7.53 14.26 -3.12
N ALA A 52 -6.64 13.44 -3.68
CA ALA A 52 -5.76 13.85 -4.76
C ALA A 52 -6.53 14.13 -6.06
N VAL A 53 -7.54 13.32 -6.38
CA VAL A 53 -8.40 13.50 -7.55
C VAL A 53 -9.30 14.73 -7.40
N LEU A 54 -9.89 14.94 -6.22
CA LEU A 54 -10.66 16.16 -5.91
C LEU A 54 -9.81 17.42 -6.10
N GLY A 55 -8.54 17.39 -5.68
CA GLY A 55 -7.58 18.48 -5.90
C GLY A 55 -7.36 18.88 -7.35
N VAL A 56 -7.62 18.00 -8.33
CA VAL A 56 -7.55 18.34 -9.76
C VAL A 56 -8.74 19.21 -10.18
N PHE A 57 -9.90 19.01 -9.56
CA PHE A 57 -11.16 19.68 -9.87
C PHE A 57 -11.46 20.86 -8.94
N THR A 58 -10.78 20.98 -7.80
CA THR A 58 -10.92 22.09 -6.88
C THR A 58 -9.78 23.11 -7.06
N ASP A 59 -10.10 24.38 -6.89
CA ASP A 59 -9.18 25.51 -6.91
C ASP A 59 -8.44 25.68 -5.57
N GLU A 60 -7.44 26.55 -5.52
CA GLU A 60 -6.64 26.84 -4.32
C GLU A 60 -7.47 27.36 -3.12
N PHE A 61 -8.69 27.82 -3.37
CA PHE A 61 -9.67 28.25 -2.36
C PHE A 61 -10.79 27.21 -2.09
N GLY A 62 -10.68 26.01 -2.66
CA GLY A 62 -11.69 24.95 -2.52
C GLY A 62 -12.92 25.11 -3.44
N GLY A 63 -12.94 26.10 -4.32
CA GLY A 63 -13.98 26.27 -5.34
C GLY A 63 -13.88 25.23 -6.46
N ILE A 64 -14.98 24.81 -7.06
CA ILE A 64 -14.94 23.86 -8.19
C ILE A 64 -14.48 24.60 -9.45
N ARG A 65 -13.52 24.04 -10.20
CA ARG A 65 -13.08 24.53 -11.52
C ARG A 65 -14.00 23.97 -12.61
N PRO A 66 -15.01 24.72 -13.10
CA PRO A 66 -16.05 24.18 -13.97
C PRO A 66 -15.51 23.70 -15.32
N GLU A 67 -14.47 24.34 -15.84
CA GLU A 67 -13.82 23.98 -17.10
C GLU A 67 -13.26 22.54 -17.07
N ARG A 68 -12.57 22.17 -15.98
CA ARG A 68 -11.99 20.83 -15.82
C ARG A 68 -13.07 19.75 -15.64
N VAL A 69 -14.15 20.09 -14.94
CA VAL A 69 -15.31 19.20 -14.78
C VAL A 69 -16.01 18.97 -16.13
N ALA A 70 -16.18 20.01 -16.94
CA ALA A 70 -16.79 19.90 -18.25
C ALA A 70 -15.99 18.97 -19.19
N ILE A 71 -14.65 19.12 -19.22
CA ILE A 71 -13.77 18.23 -20.01
C ILE A 71 -13.91 16.77 -19.55
N ALA A 72 -13.84 16.53 -18.24
CA ALA A 72 -13.97 15.19 -17.69
C ALA A 72 -15.34 14.56 -18.00
N ALA A 73 -16.42 15.35 -17.92
CA ALA A 73 -17.77 14.89 -18.26
C ALA A 73 -17.88 14.48 -19.75
N VAL A 74 -17.35 15.28 -20.67
CA VAL A 74 -17.34 14.95 -22.11
C VAL A 74 -16.57 13.67 -22.38
N VAL A 75 -15.39 13.51 -21.78
CA VAL A 75 -14.59 12.28 -21.91
C VAL A 75 -15.34 11.07 -21.37
N ALA A 76 -15.94 11.19 -20.18
CA ALA A 76 -16.70 10.11 -19.56
C ALA A 76 -17.87 9.67 -20.45
N VAL A 77 -18.65 10.62 -20.97
CA VAL A 77 -19.77 10.33 -21.89
C VAL A 77 -19.28 9.67 -23.18
N GLY A 78 -18.18 10.16 -23.76
CA GLY A 78 -17.58 9.58 -24.96
C GLY A 78 -17.14 8.12 -24.76
N VAL A 79 -16.46 7.83 -23.65
CA VAL A 79 -16.07 6.46 -23.30
C VAL A 79 -17.30 5.58 -23.10
N LEU A 80 -18.31 6.07 -22.38
CA LEU A 80 -19.54 5.33 -22.14
C LEU A 80 -20.25 4.99 -23.45
N ALA A 81 -20.35 5.95 -24.37
CA ALA A 81 -20.94 5.75 -25.69
C ALA A 81 -20.20 4.67 -26.50
N VAL A 82 -18.85 4.67 -26.48
CA VAL A 82 -18.04 3.65 -27.14
C VAL A 82 -18.24 2.27 -26.50
N VAL A 83 -18.27 2.18 -25.17
CA VAL A 83 -18.48 0.93 -24.45
C VAL A 83 -19.87 0.36 -24.75
N PHE A 84 -20.92 1.18 -24.70
CA PHE A 84 -22.27 0.74 -25.02
C PHE A 84 -22.43 0.34 -26.49
N ARG A 85 -21.76 1.05 -27.40
CA ARG A 85 -21.73 0.68 -28.82
C ARG A 85 -20.99 -0.63 -29.07
N ARG A 86 -19.96 -0.96 -28.28
CA ARG A 86 -19.21 -2.23 -28.38
C ARG A 86 -19.94 -3.43 -27.74
N ARG A 87 -20.88 -3.17 -26.83
CA ARG A 87 -21.66 -4.21 -26.15
C ARG A 87 -22.96 -4.59 -26.89
N ARG A 88 -23.34 -3.84 -27.91
CA ARG A 88 -24.39 -4.22 -28.87
C ARG A 88 -23.74 -4.83 -30.11
#